data_AF-A0A817RIP2-F1
#
_entry.id   AF-A0A817RIP2-F1
#
_cell.length_a   1.000
_cell.length_b   1.000
_cell.length_c   1.000
_cell.angle_alpha   90.00
_cell.angle_beta   90.00
_cell.angle_gamma   90.00
#
_symmetry.space_group_name_H-M   'P 1'
#
loop_
_entity.id
_entity.type
_entity.pdbx_description
1 polymer ?
#
loop_
_entity_poly.entity_id
_entity_poly.type
_entity_poly.pdbx_seq_one_letter_code
_entity_poly.pdbx_strand_id
1 'polypeptide(L)'
;LLQNSGFNTSSIRHRQPIKSSKETARLPFLVRQQLCKVLDPPNSLGNDWRMFASNLLGINYLQYFATKTSPTEHLLTLWEARQESLVNMINVLNQIGRSDAASIILQH
;
A
#
# COMPACT_ATOMS: atom_id res chain seq x y z
N LEU A 1 -15.66 64.12 19.47
CA LEU A 1 -15.55 63.13 20.58
C LEU A 1 -15.82 61.75 19.98
N LEU A 2 -14.78 60.91 19.98
CA LEU A 2 -14.72 59.43 20.10
C LEU A 2 -16.06 58.66 19.99
N GLN A 3 -16.21 57.47 19.36
CA GLN A 3 -15.28 56.39 19.05
C GLN A 3 -15.98 55.29 18.20
N ASN A 4 -15.21 54.63 17.32
CA ASN A 4 -15.22 53.23 16.87
C ASN A 4 -16.45 52.30 17.03
N SER A 5 -16.81 51.65 15.91
CA SER A 5 -17.18 50.21 15.80
C SER A 5 -17.54 49.92 14.33
N GLY A 6 -17.13 48.86 13.63
CA GLY A 6 -16.36 47.68 13.95
C GLY A 6 -16.45 46.72 12.74
N PHE A 7 -15.38 45.95 12.55
CA PHE A 7 -15.31 44.63 11.92
C PHE A 7 -15.60 44.43 10.42
N ASN A 8 -14.49 44.11 9.76
CA ASN A 8 -14.31 43.38 8.52
C ASN A 8 -14.91 41.96 8.58
N THR A 9 -15.02 41.33 7.41
CA THR A 9 -15.22 39.89 7.14
C THR A 9 -16.64 39.37 6.88
N SER A 10 -16.96 39.21 5.60
CA SER A 10 -17.77 38.08 5.12
C SER A 10 -17.02 37.40 3.97
N SER A 11 -15.93 36.72 4.33
CA SER A 11 -15.32 35.70 3.48
C SER A 11 -16.38 34.63 3.21
N ILE A 12 -16.88 34.63 1.98
CA ILE A 12 -17.63 33.53 1.39
C ILE A 12 -16.74 32.28 1.57
N ARG A 13 -17.10 31.42 2.52
CA ARG A 13 -16.46 30.12 2.69
C ARG A 13 -16.82 29.30 1.46
N HIS A 14 -15.96 29.37 0.43
CA HIS A 14 -15.89 28.35 -0.59
C HIS A 14 -15.61 27.03 0.12
N ARG A 15 -16.66 26.25 0.38
CA ARG A 15 -16.56 24.87 0.81
C ARG A 15 -16.02 24.11 -0.41
N GLN A 16 -14.69 24.04 -0.50
CA GLN A 16 -14.02 23.13 -1.43
C GLN A 16 -14.53 21.72 -1.10
N PRO A 17 -14.94 20.91 -2.09
CA PRO A 17 -15.16 19.49 -1.87
C PRO A 17 -13.89 18.92 -1.25
N ILE A 18 -14.00 18.19 -0.15
CA ILE A 18 -12.88 17.40 0.38
C ILE A 18 -12.51 16.45 -0.74
N LYS A 19 -11.41 16.74 -1.45
CA LYS A 19 -10.78 15.74 -2.30
C LYS A 19 -10.35 14.65 -1.32
N SER A 20 -11.08 13.54 -1.29
CA SER A 20 -10.56 12.28 -0.82
C SER A 20 -9.45 11.89 -1.79
N SER A 21 -8.28 12.54 -1.66
CA SER A 21 -7.07 12.06 -2.27
C SER A 21 -6.76 10.76 -1.57
N LYS A 22 -7.24 9.65 -2.12
CA LYS A 22 -6.55 8.38 -1.94
C LYS A 22 -5.15 8.65 -2.47
N GLU A 23 -4.22 8.89 -1.55
CA GLU A 23 -2.81 8.89 -1.87
C GLU A 23 -2.54 7.61 -2.65
N THR A 24 -2.05 7.75 -3.87
CA THR A 24 -1.70 6.60 -4.70
C THR A 24 -0.49 5.96 -4.04
N ALA A 25 -0.74 4.93 -3.24
CA ALA A 25 0.32 4.21 -2.55
C ALA A 25 1.21 3.56 -3.60
N ARG A 26 2.40 4.13 -3.80
CA ARG A 26 3.45 3.59 -4.66
C ARG A 26 4.65 3.26 -3.81
N LEU A 27 5.18 2.06 -3.96
CA LEU A 27 6.34 1.61 -3.20
C LEU A 27 7.61 2.21 -3.82
N PRO A 28 8.51 2.78 -3.00
CA PRO A 28 9.86 3.11 -3.44
C PRO A 28 10.53 1.90 -4.10
N PHE A 29 11.40 2.16 -5.08
CA PHE A 29 12.08 1.10 -5.83
C PHE A 29 12.83 0.11 -4.92
N LEU A 30 13.55 0.63 -3.91
CA LEU A 30 14.32 -0.19 -2.96
C LEU A 30 13.42 -1.10 -2.12
N VAL A 31 12.31 -0.56 -1.59
CA VAL A 31 11.31 -1.33 -0.83
C VAL A 31 10.78 -2.49 -1.66
N ARG A 32 10.44 -2.22 -2.93
CA ARG A 32 9.94 -3.22 -3.87
C ARG A 32 10.94 -4.34 -4.12
N GLN A 33 12.19 -3.98 -4.39
CA GLN A 33 13.27 -4.94 -4.63
C GLN A 33 13.50 -5.84 -3.41
N GLN A 34 13.50 -5.26 -2.21
CA GLN A 34 13.67 -6.01 -0.97
C GLN A 34 12.50 -6.95 -0.72
N LEU A 35 11.26 -6.51 -0.96
CA LEU A 35 10.07 -7.36 -0.86
C LEU A 35 10.12 -8.55 -1.82
N CYS A 36 10.50 -8.35 -3.08
CA CYS A 36 10.68 -9.45 -4.03
C CYS A 36 11.70 -10.47 -3.51
N LYS A 37 12.86 -9.99 -3.04
CA LYS A 37 13.91 -10.87 -2.52
C LYS A 37 13.44 -11.76 -1.37
N VAL A 38 12.57 -11.27 -0.49
CA VAL A 38 12.12 -12.02 0.69
C VAL A 38 10.84 -12.84 0.45
N LEU A 39 10.03 -12.50 -0.55
CA LEU A 39 8.75 -13.18 -0.81
C LEU A 39 8.77 -14.11 -2.04
N ASP A 40 9.68 -13.92 -3.00
CA ASP A 40 9.79 -14.80 -4.17
C ASP A 40 10.24 -16.24 -3.83
N PRO A 41 11.23 -16.46 -2.94
CA PRO A 41 11.67 -17.81 -2.61
C PRO A 41 10.53 -18.60 -1.94
N PRO A 42 10.32 -19.87 -2.33
CA PRO A 42 9.31 -20.71 -1.69
C PRO A 42 9.67 -20.90 -0.21
N ASN A 43 8.69 -20.68 0.66
CA ASN A 43 8.83 -20.94 2.08
C ASN A 43 8.19 -22.30 2.44
N SER A 44 8.82 -23.06 3.33
CA SER A 44 8.30 -24.34 3.82
C SER A 44 6.93 -24.22 4.50
N LEU A 45 6.60 -23.06 5.07
CA LEU A 45 5.29 -22.76 5.65
C LEU A 45 4.28 -22.19 4.63
N GLY A 46 4.69 -22.02 3.37
CA GLY A 46 3.86 -21.48 2.30
C GLY A 46 3.56 -19.97 2.39
N ASN A 47 4.11 -19.27 3.39
CA ASN A 47 3.95 -17.83 3.60
C ASN A 47 4.92 -16.99 2.74
N ASP A 48 4.96 -17.33 1.46
CA ASP A 48 5.66 -16.62 0.40
C ASP A 48 4.66 -15.80 -0.44
N TRP A 49 5.05 -15.46 -1.67
CA TRP A 49 4.21 -14.74 -2.63
C TRP A 49 2.82 -15.36 -2.83
N ARG A 50 2.64 -16.67 -2.62
CA ARG A 50 1.35 -17.36 -2.81
C ARG A 50 0.31 -16.98 -1.77
N MET A 51 0.69 -17.00 -0.49
CA MET A 51 -0.19 -16.53 0.59
C MET A 51 -0.38 -15.01 0.50
N PHE A 52 0.66 -14.26 0.12
CA PHE A 52 0.53 -12.83 -0.12
C PHE A 52 -0.51 -12.54 -1.22
N ALA A 53 -0.45 -13.23 -2.36
CA ALA A 53 -1.40 -13.05 -3.47
C ALA A 53 -2.85 -13.37 -3.09
N SER A 54 -3.07 -14.49 -2.41
CA SER A 54 -4.40 -14.93 -2.01
C SER A 54 -5.01 -14.01 -0.95
N ASN A 55 -4.24 -13.63 0.08
CA ASN A 55 -4.75 -12.82 1.19
C ASN A 55 -4.88 -11.34 0.85
N LEU A 56 -3.92 -10.77 0.12
CA LEU A 56 -3.97 -9.34 -0.22
C LEU A 56 -4.87 -9.07 -1.43
N LEU A 57 -4.76 -9.90 -2.47
CA LEU A 57 -5.37 -9.60 -3.77
C LEU A 57 -6.54 -10.51 -4.13
N GLY A 58 -6.80 -11.57 -3.34
CA GLY A 58 -7.82 -12.58 -3.66
C GLY A 58 -7.46 -13.45 -4.87
N ILE A 59 -6.18 -13.51 -5.24
CA ILE A 59 -5.72 -14.21 -6.44
C ILE A 59 -5.45 -15.68 -6.12
N ASN A 60 -6.17 -16.58 -6.79
CA ASN A 60 -6.03 -18.03 -6.60
C ASN A 60 -5.38 -18.74 -7.80
N TYR A 61 -5.22 -18.07 -8.95
CA TYR A 61 -4.59 -18.63 -10.16
C TYR A 61 -3.04 -18.48 -10.10
N LEU A 62 -2.43 -19.05 -9.07
CA LEU A 62 -1.01 -18.85 -8.75
C LEU A 62 -0.06 -19.40 -9.83
N GLN A 63 -0.48 -20.42 -10.59
CA GLN A 63 0.36 -21.09 -11.59
C GLN A 63 0.88 -20.14 -12.68
N TYR A 64 0.10 -19.12 -13.05
CA TYR A 64 0.55 -18.11 -14.02
C TYR A 64 1.75 -17.30 -13.47
N PHE A 65 1.68 -16.87 -12.22
CA PHE A 65 2.74 -16.06 -11.59
C PHE A 65 4.00 -16.89 -11.34
N ALA A 66 3.87 -18.18 -11.08
CA ALA A 66 5.01 -19.09 -10.91
C ALA A 66 5.90 -19.21 -12.17
N THR A 67 5.40 -18.81 -13.35
CA THR A 67 6.20 -18.78 -14.60
C THR A 67 7.02 -17.50 -14.76
N LYS A 68 6.84 -16.51 -13.87
CA LYS A 68 7.52 -15.21 -13.94
C LYS A 68 8.87 -15.25 -13.22
N THR A 69 9.76 -14.36 -13.63
CA THR A 69 11.07 -14.17 -12.98
C THR A 69 10.92 -13.72 -11.52
N SER A 70 9.97 -12.84 -11.24
CA SER A 70 9.53 -12.45 -9.90
C SER A 70 8.00 -12.45 -9.82
N PRO A 71 7.37 -13.47 -9.22
CA PRO A 71 5.94 -13.43 -8.94
C PRO A 71 5.56 -12.25 -8.03
N THR A 72 6.37 -11.93 -7.01
CA THR A 72 6.08 -10.81 -6.10
C THR A 72 6.03 -9.48 -6.83
N GLU A 73 6.95 -9.18 -7.74
CA GLU A 73 6.96 -7.91 -8.49
C GLU A 73 5.65 -7.68 -9.26
N HIS A 74 5.13 -8.72 -9.91
CA HIS A 74 3.89 -8.65 -10.66
C HIS A 74 2.69 -8.41 -9.73
N LEU A 75 2.68 -9.04 -8.55
CA LEU A 75 1.64 -8.84 -7.54
C LEU A 75 1.68 -7.41 -6.96
N LEU A 76 2.88 -6.88 -6.69
CA LEU A 76 3.05 -5.49 -6.23
C LEU A 76 2.57 -4.50 -7.29
N THR A 77 2.85 -4.75 -8.56
CA THR A 77 2.34 -3.94 -9.68
C THR A 77 0.81 -3.92 -9.72
N LEU A 78 0.17 -5.08 -9.54
CA LEU A 78 -1.30 -5.19 -9.49
C LEU A 78 -1.89 -4.46 -8.27
N TRP A 79 -1.24 -4.59 -7.11
CA TRP A 79 -1.64 -3.89 -5.89
C TRP A 79 -1.56 -2.37 -6.07
N GLU A 80 -0.47 -1.84 -6.62
CA GLU A 80 -0.30 -0.40 -6.93
C GLU A 80 -1.38 0.08 -7.90
N ALA A 81 -1.71 -0.72 -8.93
CA ALA A 81 -2.77 -0.40 -9.90
C ALA A 81 -4.17 -0.35 -9.25
N ARG A 82 -4.42 -1.16 -8.21
CA ARG A 82 -5.67 -1.13 -7.43
C ARG A 82 -5.74 0.04 -6.45
N GLN A 83 -4.65 0.78 -6.26
CA GLN A 83 -4.55 1.91 -5.31
C GLN A 83 -5.03 1.52 -3.90
N GLU A 84 -4.62 0.33 -3.46
CA GLU A 84 -5.00 -0.20 -2.16
C GLU A 84 -4.12 0.36 -1.03
N SER A 85 -4.60 0.21 0.21
CA SER A 85 -3.95 0.78 1.38
C SER A 85 -2.65 0.07 1.72
N LEU A 86 -1.58 0.85 1.94
CA LEU A 86 -0.31 0.34 2.46
C LEU A 86 -0.47 -0.30 3.84
N VAL A 87 -1.35 0.26 4.68
CA VAL A 87 -1.67 -0.29 6.00
C VAL A 87 -2.29 -1.68 5.87
N ASN A 88 -3.16 -1.89 4.88
CA ASN A 88 -3.74 -3.21 4.63
C ASN A 88 -2.66 -4.22 4.21
N MET A 89 -1.73 -3.82 3.33
CA MET A 89 -0.60 -4.66 2.94
C MET A 89 0.26 -5.06 4.14
N ILE A 90 0.60 -4.11 5.02
CA ILE A 90 1.36 -4.37 6.25
C ILE A 90 0.61 -5.34 7.18
N ASN A 91 -0.70 -5.16 7.35
CA ASN A 91 -1.52 -6.04 8.17
C ASN A 91 -1.56 -7.47 7.62
N VAL A 92 -1.77 -7.63 6.31
CA VAL A 92 -1.77 -8.94 5.65
C VAL A 92 -0.40 -9.62 5.81
N LEU A 93 0.70 -8.88 5.61
CA LEU A 93 2.05 -9.43 5.79
C LEU A 93 2.28 -9.96 7.21
N ASN A 94 1.82 -9.23 8.23
CA ASN A 94 1.89 -9.71 9.61
C ASN A 94 0.99 -10.93 9.85
N GLN A 95 -0.22 -10.96 9.28
CA GLN A 95 -1.15 -12.09 9.42
C GLN A 95 -0.60 -13.39 8.81
N ILE A 96 0.14 -13.32 7.70
CA ILE A 96 0.80 -14.49 7.12
C ILE A 96 2.15 -14.82 7.79
N GLY A 97 2.48 -14.17 8.92
CA GLY A 97 3.71 -14.41 9.67
C GLY A 97 4.98 -13.85 9.01
N ARG A 98 4.85 -12.83 8.16
CA ARG A 98 5.95 -12.16 7.44
C ARG A 98 6.20 -10.74 7.96
N SER A 99 6.44 -10.66 9.28
CA SER A 99 6.78 -9.38 9.94
C SER A 99 8.11 -8.80 9.45
N ASP A 100 9.01 -9.64 8.93
CA ASP A 100 10.23 -9.22 8.23
C ASP A 100 9.90 -8.38 6.99
N ALA A 101 8.95 -8.82 6.16
CA ALA A 101 8.49 -8.09 4.98
C ALA A 101 7.72 -6.82 5.36
N ALA A 102 6.89 -6.87 6.41
CA ALA A 102 6.21 -5.67 6.92
C ALA A 102 7.22 -4.61 7.40
N SER A 103 8.31 -5.03 8.04
CA SER A 103 9.35 -4.12 8.54
C SER A 103 10.08 -3.37 7.44
N ILE A 104 10.29 -3.99 6.27
CA ILE A 104 10.89 -3.35 5.08
C ILE A 104 10.08 -2.10 4.67
N ILE A 105 8.76 -2.21 4.71
CA ILE A 105 7.85 -1.11 4.33
C ILE A 105 7.88 -0.01 5.39
N LEU A 106 7.87 -0.37 6.68
CA LEU A 106 7.82 0.59 7.79
C LEU A 106 9.11 1.41 7.96
N GLN A 107 10.22 0.96 7.38
CA GLN A 107 11.53 1.63 7.48
C GLN A 107 11.75 2.72 6.41
N HIS A 108 10.78 2.95 5.51
CA HIS A 108 10.88 3.90 4.39
C HIS A 108 9.66 4.80 4.30
#